data_AF-A0A9X8JE75-F1
#
_entry.id   AF-A0A9X8JE75-F1
#
_cell.length_a   1.000
_cell.length_b   1.000
_cell.length_c   1.000
_cell.angle_alpha   90.00
_cell.angle_beta   90.00
_cell.angle_gamma   90.00
#
_symmetry.space_group_name_H-M   'P 1'
#
loop_
_entity.id
_entity.type
_entity.pdbx_description
1 polymer ?
#
loop_
_entity_poly.entity_id
_entity_poly.type
_entity_poly.pdbx_seq_one_letter_code
_entity_poly.pdbx_strand_id
1 'polypeptide(L)'
;MSNDLITEDLPPMSRLAMEYAARASALAKEIALQEKKKADLTQLVLSEINDFFAGISQPGAPEAAEEMQAALMARVESVMRDHQ
;
A
#
# COMPACT_ATOMS: atom_id res chain seq x y z
N MET A 1 -50.66 14.52 -4.48
CA MET A 1 -49.37 14.89 -5.07
C MET A 1 -48.57 13.61 -5.15
N SER A 2 -48.66 12.92 -6.28
CA SER A 2 -47.96 11.64 -6.50
C SER A 2 -46.50 11.93 -6.76
N ASN A 3 -45.63 11.39 -5.90
CA ASN A 3 -44.20 11.24 -6.21
C ASN A 3 -44.10 10.09 -7.23
N ASP A 4 -44.30 10.41 -8.50
CA ASP A 4 -43.85 9.54 -9.57
C ASP A 4 -42.33 9.64 -9.62
N LEU A 5 -41.68 8.79 -8.83
CA LEU A 5 -40.28 8.46 -8.98
C LEU A 5 -40.18 7.77 -10.35
N ILE A 6 -39.94 8.56 -11.39
CA ILE A 6 -39.68 8.02 -12.73
C ILE A 6 -38.36 7.26 -12.62
N THR A 7 -38.44 5.96 -12.34
CA THR A 7 -37.45 4.99 -12.78
C THR A 7 -37.56 4.97 -14.30
N GLU A 8 -36.94 5.97 -14.96
CA GLU A 8 -36.65 5.95 -16.39
C GLU A 8 -35.90 4.63 -16.64
N ASP A 9 -36.53 3.72 -17.36
CA ASP A 9 -35.91 2.49 -17.84
C ASP A 9 -34.84 2.89 -18.86
N LEU A 10 -33.64 3.16 -18.35
CA LEU A 10 -32.48 3.55 -19.13
C LEU A 10 -32.25 2.48 -20.22
N PRO A 11 -32.01 2.88 -21.48
CA PRO A 11 -31.84 1.93 -22.57
C PRO A 11 -30.73 0.92 -22.22
N PRO A 12 -30.88 -0.37 -22.63
CA PRO A 12 -30.02 -1.46 -22.15
C PRO A 12 -28.51 -1.21 -22.32
N MET A 13 -28.13 -0.50 -23.38
CA MET A 13 -26.75 -0.09 -23.65
C MET A 13 -26.21 0.93 -22.63
N SER A 14 -27.04 1.86 -22.16
CA SER A 14 -26.66 2.83 -21.13
C SER A 14 -26.51 2.16 -19.77
N ARG A 15 -27.35 1.17 -19.45
CA ARG A 15 -27.21 0.38 -18.20
C ARG A 15 -25.92 -0.43 -18.19
N LEU A 16 -25.60 -1.11 -19.29
CA LEU A 16 -24.37 -1.88 -19.43
C LEU A 16 -23.13 -0.96 -19.37
N ALA A 17 -23.16 0.20 -20.02
CA ALA A 17 -22.09 1.19 -19.95
C ALA A 17 -21.86 1.72 -18.52
N MET A 18 -22.93 1.97 -17.77
CA MET A 18 -22.85 2.35 -16.35
C MET A 18 -22.27 1.23 -15.48
N GLU A 19 -22.64 -0.03 -15.71
CA GLU A 19 -22.06 -1.17 -15.00
C GLU A 19 -20.55 -1.30 -15.27
N TYR A 20 -20.12 -1.14 -16.53
CA TYR A 20 -18.70 -1.12 -16.88
C TYR A 20 -17.96 0.05 -16.22
N ALA A 21 -18.55 1.25 -16.24
CA ALA A 21 -17.96 2.42 -15.58
C ALA A 21 -17.82 2.23 -14.07
N ALA A 22 -18.83 1.64 -13.42
CA ALA A 22 -18.79 1.32 -11.99
C ALA A 22 -17.68 0.31 -11.67
N ARG A 23 -17.56 -0.76 -12.47
CA ARG A 23 -16.48 -1.76 -12.32
C ARG A 23 -15.11 -1.17 -12.55
N ALA A 24 -14.95 -0.34 -13.58
CA ALA A 24 -13.69 0.35 -13.86
C ALA A 24 -13.30 1.27 -12.71
N SER A 25 -14.25 2.01 -12.13
CA SER A 25 -14.01 2.85 -10.96
C SER A 25 -13.60 2.03 -9.74
N ALA A 26 -14.26 0.90 -9.48
CA ALA A 26 -13.92 0.01 -8.38
C ALA A 26 -12.50 -0.56 -8.54
N LEU A 27 -12.15 -1.03 -9.75
CA LEU A 27 -10.81 -1.54 -10.05
C LEU A 27 -9.74 -0.44 -9.89
N ALA A 28 -10.00 0.77 -10.38
CA ALA A 28 -9.07 1.88 -10.23
C ALA A 28 -8.81 2.24 -8.77
N LYS A 29 -9.84 2.18 -7.91
CA LYS A 29 -9.69 2.38 -6.46
C LYS A 29 -8.87 1.28 -5.82
N GLU A 30 -9.08 0.03 -6.20
CA GLU A 30 -8.29 -1.10 -5.70
C GLU A 30 -6.82 -0.95 -6.10
N ILE A 31 -6.53 -0.64 -7.36
CA ILE A 31 -5.16 -0.40 -7.83
C ILE A 31 -4.51 0.73 -7.04
N ALA A 32 -5.19 1.87 -6.89
CA ALA A 32 -4.66 3.00 -6.13
C ALA A 32 -4.38 2.64 -4.66
N LEU A 33 -5.24 1.81 -4.04
CA LEU A 33 -5.03 1.32 -2.68
C LEU A 33 -3.80 0.41 -2.59
N GLN A 34 -3.62 -0.50 -3.56
CA GLN A 34 -2.46 -1.39 -3.62
C GLN A 34 -1.16 -0.60 -3.85
N GLU A 35 -1.17 0.37 -4.75
CA GLU A 35 -0.01 1.26 -4.96
C GLU A 35 0.33 2.06 -3.72
N LYS A 36 -0.68 2.59 -3.02
CA LYS A 36 -0.46 3.28 -1.75
C LYS A 36 0.16 2.36 -0.70
N LYS A 37 -0.38 1.16 -0.48
CA LYS A 37 0.17 0.17 0.45
C LYS A 37 1.64 -0.15 0.13
N LYS A 38 1.96 -0.33 -1.15
CA LYS A 38 3.34 -0.54 -1.60
C LYS A 38 4.24 0.65 -1.27
N ALA A 39 3.77 1.87 -1.50
CA ALA A 39 4.51 3.09 -1.17
C ALA A 39 4.73 3.21 0.34
N ASP A 40 3.72 2.92 1.15
CA ASP A 40 3.78 2.96 2.61
C ASP A 40 4.80 1.93 3.15
N LEU A 41 4.78 0.69 2.65
CA LEU A 41 5.80 -0.32 2.99
C LEU A 41 7.21 0.13 2.60
N THR A 42 7.36 0.73 1.41
CA THR A 42 8.66 1.24 0.95
C THR A 42 9.19 2.32 1.90
N GLN A 43 8.34 3.25 2.33
CA GLN A 43 8.72 4.30 3.28
C GLN A 43 9.08 3.73 4.65
N LEU A 44 8.36 2.70 5.12
CA LEU A 44 8.65 2.05 6.38
C LEU A 44 10.02 1.36 6.37
N VAL A 45 10.34 0.61 5.31
CA VAL A 45 11.66 -0.02 5.13
C VAL A 45 12.78 1.01 5.07
N LEU A 46 12.58 2.11 4.33
CA LEU A 46 13.58 3.19 4.26
C LEU A 46 13.81 3.87 5.62
N SER A 47 12.74 4.06 6.40
CA SER A 47 12.84 4.61 7.76
C SER A 47 13.64 3.68 8.66
N GLU A 48 13.38 2.38 8.60
CA GLU A 48 14.11 1.37 9.38
C GLU A 48 15.60 1.33 9.04
N ILE A 49 15.93 1.43 7.74
CA ILE A 49 17.31 1.54 7.28
C ILE A 49 17.96 2.80 7.87
N ASN A 50 17.32 3.97 7.77
CA ASN A 50 17.85 5.21 8.31
C ASN A 50 18.07 5.13 9.83
N ASP A 51 17.11 4.57 10.57
CA ASP A 51 17.19 4.40 12.02
C ASP A 51 18.32 3.42 12.41
N PHE A 52 18.54 2.38 11.61
CA PHE A 52 19.69 1.50 11.78
C PHE A 52 21.00 2.28 11.63
N PHE A 53 21.15 3.04 10.53
CA PHE A 53 22.40 3.76 10.27
C PHE A 53 22.65 4.91 11.24
N ALA A 54 21.62 5.58 11.75
CA ALA A 54 21.73 6.60 12.80
C ALA A 54 22.25 6.03 14.14
N GLY A 55 22.07 4.74 14.38
CA GLY A 55 22.54 4.03 15.58
C GLY A 55 23.98 3.51 15.51
N ILE A 56 24.62 3.51 14.33
CA ILE A 56 25.97 2.95 14.15
C ILE A 56 26.99 3.97 14.66
N SER A 57 27.32 3.84 15.94
CA SER A 57 28.24 4.64 16.76
C SER A 57 27.88 4.45 18.24
N GLN A 58 26.72 3.85 18.52
CA GLN A 58 26.33 3.44 19.87
C GLN A 58 27.20 2.26 20.35
N PRO A 59 27.56 2.22 21.65
CA PRO A 59 28.26 1.08 22.21
C PRO A 59 27.48 -0.23 21.97
N GLY A 60 28.15 -1.24 21.39
CA GLY A 60 27.53 -2.53 21.05
C GLY A 60 26.83 -2.57 19.68
N ALA A 61 26.95 -1.51 18.86
CA ALA A 61 26.57 -1.57 17.46
C ALA A 61 27.50 -2.52 16.68
N PRO A 62 26.99 -3.20 15.63
CA PRO A 62 27.82 -4.02 14.76
C PRO A 62 28.86 -3.15 14.03
N GLU A 63 30.12 -3.60 14.04
CA GLU A 63 31.25 -2.88 13.45
C GLU A 63 31.73 -3.54 12.14
N ALA A 64 31.66 -4.87 12.05
CA ALA A 64 32.02 -5.60 10.85
C ALA A 64 30.89 -5.50 9.80
N ALA A 65 31.25 -5.40 8.52
CA ALA A 65 30.29 -5.24 7.43
C ALA A 65 29.27 -6.40 7.38
N GLU A 66 29.72 -7.62 7.65
CA GLU A 66 28.89 -8.82 7.68
C GLU A 66 27.87 -8.79 8.83
N GLU A 67 28.28 -8.30 10.00
CA GLU A 67 27.41 -8.14 11.17
C GLU A 67 26.38 -7.03 10.93
N MET A 68 26.81 -5.92 10.33
CA MET A 68 25.92 -4.83 9.95
C MET A 68 24.87 -5.30 8.94
N GLN A 69 25.29 -6.06 7.92
CA GLN A 69 24.38 -6.61 6.94
C GLN A 69 23.38 -7.59 7.58
N ALA A 70 23.85 -8.51 8.43
CA ALA A 70 22.97 -9.47 9.10
C ALA A 70 21.95 -8.77 10.01
N ALA A 71 22.39 -7.79 10.80
CA ALA A 71 21.53 -7.03 11.70
C ALA A 71 20.49 -6.20 10.93
N LEU A 72 20.90 -5.55 9.83
CA LEU A 72 19.99 -4.78 8.98
C LEU A 72 18.94 -5.69 8.33
N MET A 73 19.36 -6.83 7.77
CA MET A 73 18.44 -7.77 7.13
C MET A 73 17.41 -8.31 8.11
N ALA A 74 17.81 -8.66 9.33
CA ALA A 74 16.88 -9.14 10.36
C ALA A 74 15.79 -8.10 10.69
N ARG A 75 16.15 -6.81 10.74
CA ARG A 75 15.22 -5.70 10.99
C ARG A 75 14.27 -5.48 9.81
N VAL A 76 14.79 -5.42 8.59
CA VAL A 76 13.98 -5.27 7.36
C VAL A 76 13.01 -6.45 7.21
N GLU A 77 13.46 -7.67 7.44
CA GLU A 77 12.59 -8.86 7.40
C GLU A 77 11.47 -8.81 8.46
N SER A 78 11.75 -8.27 9.66
CA SER A 78 10.72 -8.05 10.68
C SER A 78 9.66 -7.07 10.18
N VAL A 79 10.09 -5.92 9.67
CA VAL A 79 9.20 -4.89 9.10
C VAL A 79 8.33 -5.48 7.98
N MET A 80 8.91 -6.31 7.12
CA MET A 80 8.16 -6.96 6.04
C MET A 80 7.13 -7.98 6.53
N ARG A 81 7.41 -8.72 7.61
CA ARG A 81 6.45 -9.65 8.22
C ARG A 81 5.32 -8.93 8.94
N ASP A 82 5.63 -7.87 9.67
CA ASP A 82 4.65 -7.12 10.48
C ASP A 82 3.70 -6.28 9.61
N HIS A 83 4.02 -6.10 8.33
CA HIS A 83 3.22 -5.37 7.34
C HIS A 83 2.35 -6.28 6.44
N GLN A 84 2.35 -7.59 6.66
CA GLN A 84 1.48 -8.58 5.97
C GLN A 84 0.11 -8.71 6.65
#